data_AF-A0A3Q2VBW2-F1
#
_entry.id   AF-A0A3Q2VBW2-F1
#
_cell.length_a   1.000
_cell.length_b   1.000
_cell.length_c   1.000
_cell.angle_alpha   90.00
_cell.angle_beta   90.00
_cell.angle_gamma   90.00
#
_symmetry.space_group_name_H-M   'P 1'
#
loop_
_entity.id
_entity.type
_entity.pdbx_description
1 polymer ?
#
loop_
_entity_poly.entity_id
_entity_poly.type
_entity_poly.pdbx_seq_one_letter_code
_entity_poly.pdbx_strand_id
1 'polypeptide(L)'
;FSGPPASNDTFVDKNRATLINEVSEVLAIAEELGDLVHPEAYSKIRATPTSQDKMRELFQRTLRSGGWRVKAAFFDALKKHHPELMERLGMICSY
;
A
#
# COMPACT_ATOMS: atom_id res chain seq x y z
N PHE A 1 -25.38 12.44 -2.92
CA PHE A 1 -24.56 11.23 -3.10
C PHE A 1 -23.17 11.66 -3.56
N SER A 2 -22.29 12.00 -2.60
CA SER A 2 -20.88 12.25 -2.94
C SER A 2 -20.23 10.88 -3.12
N GLY A 3 -19.83 10.56 -4.35
CA GLY A 3 -19.11 9.32 -4.65
C GLY A 3 -17.82 9.23 -3.83
N PRO A 4 -17.29 8.01 -3.59
CA PRO A 4 -16.06 7.84 -2.84
C PRO A 4 -14.93 8.67 -3.46
N PRO A 5 -14.00 9.22 -2.67
CA PRO A 5 -12.89 10.03 -3.18
C PRO A 5 -12.00 9.16 -4.07
N ALA A 6 -12.24 9.24 -5.38
CA ALA A 6 -11.56 8.45 -6.41
C ALA A 6 -10.05 8.78 -6.55
N SER A 7 -9.50 9.68 -5.75
CA SER A 7 -8.11 10.13 -5.90
C SER A 7 -7.09 9.11 -5.37
N ASN A 8 -7.38 8.44 -4.25
CA ASN A 8 -6.39 7.57 -3.59
C ASN A 8 -6.46 6.13 -4.10
N ASP A 9 -7.68 5.65 -4.32
CA ASP A 9 -7.99 4.30 -4.78
C ASP A 9 -7.35 4.02 -6.15
N THR A 10 -7.63 4.92 -7.10
CA THR A 10 -7.11 4.82 -8.47
C THR A 10 -5.60 5.09 -8.53
N PHE A 11 -5.04 5.88 -7.62
CA PHE A 11 -3.60 6.15 -7.59
C PHE A 11 -2.80 4.91 -7.22
N VAL A 12 -3.23 4.19 -6.19
CA VAL A 12 -2.56 2.98 -5.69
C VAL A 12 -2.60 1.88 -6.77
N ASP A 13 -3.73 1.73 -7.47
CA ASP A 13 -3.85 0.80 -8.60
C ASP A 13 -3.04 1.24 -9.84
N LYS A 14 -3.04 2.53 -10.19
CA LYS A 14 -2.26 3.07 -11.32
C LYS A 14 -0.75 2.97 -11.11
N ASN A 15 -0.27 3.24 -9.90
CA ASN A 15 1.15 3.23 -9.56
C ASN A 15 1.62 1.89 -8.98
N ARG A 16 0.77 0.86 -9.01
CA ARG A 16 1.04 -0.45 -8.43
C ARG A 16 2.41 -1.01 -8.85
N ALA A 17 2.78 -0.91 -10.13
CA ALA A 17 4.07 -1.41 -10.61
C ALA A 17 5.26 -0.67 -9.96
N THR A 18 5.18 0.66 -9.87
CA THR A 18 6.21 1.48 -9.21
C THR A 18 6.27 1.19 -7.72
N LEU A 19 5.12 1.09 -7.06
CA LEU A 19 5.03 0.74 -5.63
C LEU A 19 5.65 -0.64 -5.37
N ILE A 20 5.35 -1.64 -6.21
CA ILE A 20 5.94 -2.99 -6.08
C ILE A 20 7.47 -2.96 -6.17
N ASN A 21 8.03 -2.12 -7.05
CA ASN A 21 9.46 -2.12 -7.31
C ASN A 21 10.25 -1.30 -6.28
N GLU A 22 9.70 -0.18 -5.85
CA GLU A 22 10.40 0.78 -4.98
C GLU A 22 10.14 0.54 -3.50
N VAL A 23 8.97 -0.04 -3.15
CA VAL A 23 8.64 -0.35 -1.76
C VAL A 23 9.31 -1.67 -1.38
N SER A 24 10.51 -1.56 -0.83
CA SER A 24 11.24 -2.69 -0.27
C SER A 24 10.74 -3.08 1.12
N GLU A 25 10.19 -2.11 1.88
CA GLU A 25 9.73 -2.24 3.27
C GLU A 25 8.26 -2.69 3.40
N VAL A 26 7.84 -3.64 2.59
CA VAL A 26 6.44 -4.12 2.59
C VAL A 26 5.99 -4.65 3.95
N LEU A 27 6.92 -5.23 4.72
CA LEU A 27 6.63 -5.73 6.06
C LEU A 27 6.28 -4.61 7.04
N ALA A 28 6.99 -3.48 7.00
CA ALA A 28 6.70 -2.35 7.86
C ALA A 28 5.33 -1.74 7.52
N ILE A 29 4.98 -1.67 6.24
CA ILE A 29 3.64 -1.26 5.81
C ILE A 29 2.57 -2.25 6.25
N ALA A 30 2.85 -3.56 6.16
CA ALA A 30 1.93 -4.59 6.62
C ALA A 30 1.75 -4.56 8.15
N GLU A 31 2.78 -4.18 8.91
CA GLU A 31 2.71 -3.95 10.35
C GLU A 31 1.90 -2.69 10.69
N GLU A 32 2.10 -1.58 9.98
CA GLU A 32 1.28 -0.36 10.09
C GLU A 32 -0.20 -0.63 9.84
N LEU A 33 -0.49 -1.49 8.86
CA LEU A 33 -1.86 -1.92 8.58
C LEU A 33 -2.44 -2.76 9.73
N GLY A 34 -1.62 -3.46 10.51
CA GLY A 34 -2.02 -4.20 11.71
C GLY A 34 -3.27 -5.05 11.51
N ASP A 35 -4.33 -4.76 12.27
CA ASP A 35 -5.61 -5.47 12.25
C ASP A 35 -6.38 -5.38 10.91
N LEU A 36 -5.97 -4.49 10.00
CA LEU A 36 -6.54 -4.39 8.65
C LEU A 36 -6.06 -5.54 7.75
N VAL A 37 -4.91 -6.14 8.05
CA VAL A 37 -4.39 -7.32 7.34
C VAL A 37 -4.74 -8.54 8.18
N HIS A 38 -5.44 -9.49 7.58
CA HIS A 38 -5.71 -10.75 8.26
C HIS A 38 -4.38 -11.44 8.62
N PRO A 39 -4.24 -12.02 9.84
CA PRO A 39 -2.99 -12.61 10.29
C PRO A 39 -2.50 -13.74 9.36
N GLU A 40 -3.42 -14.46 8.72
CA GLU A 40 -3.09 -15.46 7.70
C GLU A 40 -2.49 -14.84 6.43
N ALA A 41 -3.03 -13.70 5.99
CA ALA A 41 -2.49 -12.92 4.88
C ALA A 41 -1.13 -12.32 5.24
N TYR A 42 -0.99 -11.75 6.45
CA TYR A 42 0.26 -11.20 6.95
C TYR A 42 1.34 -12.28 7.01
N SER A 43 1.03 -13.47 7.54
CA SER A 43 1.98 -14.57 7.62
C SER A 43 2.45 -15.03 6.25
N LYS A 44 1.55 -15.09 5.26
CA LYS A 44 1.90 -15.39 3.86
C LYS A 44 2.80 -14.31 3.25
N ILE A 45 2.47 -13.04 3.44
CA ILE A 45 3.31 -11.92 2.99
C ILE A 45 4.69 -12.02 3.65
N ARG A 46 4.76 -12.29 4.96
CA ARG A 46 6.03 -12.44 5.68
C ARG A 46 6.85 -13.63 5.18
N ALA A 47 6.20 -14.73 4.82
CA ALA A 47 6.84 -15.93 4.28
C ALA A 47 7.37 -15.74 2.84
N THR A 48 6.86 -14.76 2.09
CA THR A 48 7.35 -14.47 0.75
C THR A 48 8.81 -13.97 0.79
N PRO A 49 9.70 -14.43 -0.09
CA PRO A 49 11.12 -14.05 -0.04
C PRO A 49 11.39 -12.65 -0.61
N THR A 50 10.72 -12.25 -1.69
CA THR A 50 10.99 -11.00 -2.41
C THR A 50 10.04 -9.89 -1.98
N SER A 51 10.55 -8.68 -1.76
CA SER A 51 9.70 -7.52 -1.43
C SER A 51 8.67 -7.23 -2.51
N GLN A 52 9.00 -7.48 -3.78
CA GLN A 52 8.07 -7.32 -4.89
C GLN A 52 6.85 -8.26 -4.78
N ASP A 53 7.06 -9.54 -4.52
CA ASP A 53 5.93 -10.48 -4.38
C ASP A 53 5.16 -10.26 -3.07
N LYS A 54 5.84 -9.83 -1.99
CA LYS A 54 5.16 -9.36 -0.77
C LYS A 54 4.16 -8.27 -1.10
N MET A 55 4.59 -7.30 -1.90
CA MET A 55 3.74 -6.18 -2.28
C MET A 55 2.57 -6.65 -3.12
N ARG A 56 2.81 -7.54 -4.10
CA ARG A 56 1.74 -8.12 -4.93
C ARG A 56 0.69 -8.85 -4.09
N GLU A 57 1.12 -9.63 -3.11
CA GLU A 57 0.26 -10.34 -2.16
C GLU A 57 -0.55 -9.37 -1.29
N LEU A 58 0.09 -8.32 -0.75
CA LEU A 58 -0.60 -7.27 0.01
C LEU A 58 -1.69 -6.58 -0.82
N PHE A 59 -1.39 -6.28 -2.09
CA PHE A 59 -2.38 -5.72 -3.01
C PHE A 59 -3.58 -6.65 -3.24
N GLN A 60 -3.31 -7.93 -3.51
CA GLN A 60 -4.36 -8.89 -3.83
C GLN A 60 -5.21 -9.30 -2.62
N ARG A 61 -4.60 -9.42 -1.43
CA ARG A 61 -5.30 -9.86 -0.22
C ARG A 61 -5.88 -8.70 0.55
N THR A 62 -5.09 -7.66 0.76
CA THR A 62 -5.46 -6.55 1.64
C THR A 62 -6.14 -5.44 0.87
N LEU A 63 -5.55 -4.92 -0.22
CA LEU A 63 -6.13 -3.76 -0.92
C LEU A 63 -7.35 -4.10 -1.78
N ARG A 64 -7.47 -5.35 -2.26
CA ARG A 64 -8.64 -5.81 -3.01
C ARG A 64 -9.85 -6.10 -2.13
N SER A 65 -9.64 -6.67 -0.94
CA SER A 65 -10.71 -7.03 0.00
C SER A 65 -10.97 -5.94 1.04
N GLY A 66 -9.93 -5.17 1.37
CA GLY A 66 -9.96 -4.06 2.30
C GLY A 66 -10.47 -2.82 1.58
N GLY A 67 -11.66 -2.38 1.97
CA GLY A 67 -12.26 -1.16 1.42
C GLY A 67 -11.41 0.09 1.68
N TRP A 68 -12.04 1.26 1.50
CA TRP A 68 -11.36 2.56 1.54
C TRP A 68 -10.42 2.79 2.74
N ARG A 69 -10.75 2.24 3.92
CA ARG A 69 -9.93 2.35 5.15
C ARG A 69 -8.55 1.72 5.00
N VAL A 70 -8.47 0.55 4.37
CA VAL A 70 -7.20 -0.16 4.15
C VAL A 70 -6.33 0.61 3.18
N LYS A 71 -6.93 1.14 2.11
CA LYS A 71 -6.22 1.97 1.14
C LYS A 71 -5.73 3.29 1.74
N ALA A 72 -6.51 3.90 2.63
CA ALA A 72 -6.09 5.10 3.36
C ALA A 72 -4.91 4.81 4.30
N ALA A 73 -4.99 3.78 5.14
CA ALA A 73 -3.91 3.40 6.04
C ALA A 73 -2.63 3.01 5.27
N PHE A 74 -2.79 2.25 4.17
CA PHE A 74 -1.69 1.91 3.28
C PHE A 74 -1.01 3.15 2.68
N PHE A 75 -1.80 4.14 2.29
CA PHE A 75 -1.31 5.40 1.75
C PHE A 75 -0.56 6.23 2.80
N ASP A 76 -1.05 6.27 4.04
CA ASP A 76 -0.36 6.94 5.16
C ASP A 76 0.96 6.24 5.50
N ALA A 77 0.98 4.90 5.52
CA ALA A 77 2.20 4.12 5.72
C ALA A 77 3.23 4.41 4.61
N LEU A 78 2.80 4.46 3.34
CA LEU A 78 3.67 4.83 2.23
C LEU A 78 4.23 6.26 2.37
N LYS A 79 3.43 7.23 2.83
CA LYS A 79 3.91 8.60 3.08
C LYS A 79 4.97 8.64 4.18
N LYS A 80 4.83 7.80 5.20
CA LYS A 80 5.73 7.75 6.35
C LYS A 80 7.05 7.05 6.02
N HIS A 81 6.98 5.92 5.31
CA HIS A 81 8.16 5.12 4.96
C HIS A 81 8.86 5.62 3.69
N HIS A 82 8.10 6.12 2.72
CA HIS A 82 8.60 6.52 1.41
C HIS A 82 8.04 7.89 0.99
N PRO A 83 8.38 8.98 1.72
CA PRO A 83 7.94 10.32 1.34
C PRO A 83 8.44 10.73 -0.05
N GLU A 84 9.67 10.35 -0.41
CA GLU A 84 10.27 10.64 -1.72
C GLU A 84 9.51 9.97 -2.87
N LEU A 85 9.04 8.74 -2.66
CA LEU A 85 8.22 8.01 -3.61
C LEU A 85 6.89 8.74 -3.85
N MET A 86 6.27 9.21 -2.77
CA MET A 86 5.00 9.93 -2.84
C MET A 86 5.14 11.27 -3.54
N GLU A 87 6.25 11.98 -3.33
CA GLU A 87 6.57 13.21 -4.04
C GLU A 87 6.79 12.95 -5.54
N ARG A 88 7.58 11.92 -5.87
CA ARG A 88 7.87 11.54 -7.26
C ARG A 88 6.63 11.08 -8.03
N LEU A 89 5.66 10.50 -7.34
CA LEU A 89 4.37 10.12 -7.91
C LEU A 89 3.36 11.29 -7.95
N GLY A 90 3.75 12.49 -7.50
CA GLY A 90 2.95 13.71 -7.54
C GLY A 90 1.85 13.80 -6.47
N MET A 91 1.97 13.04 -5.38
CA MET A 91 1.00 13.05 -4.27
C MET A 91 1.34 14.03 -3.14
N ILE A 92 2.59 14.49 -3.09
CA ILE A 92 3.01 15.57 -2.20
C ILE A 92 3.75 16.58 -3.05
N CYS A 93 3.32 17.84 -3.03
CA CYS A 93 4.12 18.92 -3.62
C CYS A 93 5.24 19.26 -2.62
N SER A 94 6.51 19.10 -3.00
CA SER A 94 7.60 19.84 -2.37
C SER A 94 7.49 21.32 -2.76
N TYR A 95 7.67 22.18 -1.76
CA TYR A 95 7.65 23.63 -1.88
C TYR A 95 9.07 24.17 -1.97
#